data_AF-A0A7J4GLZ6-F1
#
_entry.id   AF-A0A7J4GLZ6-F1
#
_cell.length_a   1.000
_cell.length_b   1.000
_cell.length_c   1.000
_cell.angle_alpha   90.00
_cell.angle_beta   90.00
_cell.angle_gamma   90.00
#
_symmetry.space_group_name_H-M   'P 1'
#
loop_
_entity.id
_entity.type
_entity.pdbx_description
1 polymer ?
#
loop_
_entity_poly.entity_id
_entity_poly.type
_entity_poly.pdbx_seq_one_letter_code
_entity_poly.pdbx_strand_id
1 'polypeptide(L)' 'MTSDDIQLIEQQSVPSTARLPTASGEFQIRVFHEQSTGLDHVALTLGDMSGPDPVLVRIHSECLTGDAFASLRCDCGA' A
#
# COMPACT_ATOMS: atom_id res chain seq x y z
N MET A 1 10.14 -11.88 -39.72
CA MET A 1 9.97 -11.67 -38.27
C MET A 1 9.82 -10.17 -38.09
N THR A 2 8.61 -9.70 -38.37
CA THR A 2 8.25 -8.27 -38.35
C THR A 2 8.29 -7.79 -36.92
N SER A 3 8.97 -6.68 -36.68
CA SER A 3 8.87 -5.89 -35.45
C SER A 3 7.39 -5.73 -35.11
N ASP A 4 6.95 -6.27 -33.98
CA ASP A 4 5.71 -5.81 -33.38
C ASP A 4 5.96 -4.37 -32.91
N ASP A 5 5.24 -3.42 -33.52
CA ASP A 5 5.25 -2.02 -33.12
C ASP A 5 4.65 -1.92 -31.72
N ILE A 6 5.51 -1.75 -30.71
CA ILE A 6 5.07 -1.47 -29.33
C ILE A 6 4.46 -0.08 -29.31
N GLN A 7 3.13 0.01 -29.23
CA GLN A 7 2.43 1.27 -29.05
C GLN A 7 2.52 1.70 -27.58
N LEU A 8 3.35 2.71 -27.33
CA LEU A 8 3.43 3.39 -26.03
C LEU A 8 2.32 4.45 -25.97
N ILE A 9 1.43 4.32 -25.00
CA ILE A 9 0.37 5.30 -24.71
C ILE A 9 0.54 5.84 -23.29
N GLU A 10 0.32 7.14 -23.11
CA GLU A 10 0.36 7.80 -21.80
C GLU A 10 -0.90 7.44 -21.00
N GLN A 11 -0.75 6.86 -19.82
CA GLN A 11 -1.87 6.62 -18.91
C GLN A 11 -2.17 7.88 -18.09
N GLN A 12 -3.23 8.60 -18.47
CA GLN A 12 -3.63 9.86 -17.82
C GLN A 12 -4.26 9.68 -16.43
N SER A 13 -4.66 8.45 -16.05
CA SER A 13 -5.28 8.16 -14.75
C SER A 13 -4.72 6.84 -14.19
N VAL A 14 -3.53 6.90 -13.60
CA VAL A 14 -2.96 5.75 -12.90
C VAL A 14 -3.67 5.61 -11.55
N PRO A 15 -4.32 4.46 -11.27
CA PRO A 15 -4.97 4.27 -9.98
C PRO A 15 -3.92 4.22 -8.86
N SER A 16 -4.23 4.85 -7.72
CA SER A 16 -3.35 4.87 -6.54
C SER A 16 -3.37 3.56 -5.75
N THR A 17 -3.48 2.43 -6.44
CA THR A 17 -3.54 1.10 -5.82
C THR A 17 -2.69 0.08 -6.56
N ALA A 18 -2.12 -0.85 -5.82
CA ALA A 18 -1.29 -1.93 -6.34
C ALA A 18 -1.47 -3.21 -5.51
N ARG A 19 -0.96 -4.33 -6.02
CA ARG A 19 -0.82 -5.57 -5.26
C ARG A 19 0.51 -5.57 -4.51
N LEU A 20 0.47 -5.93 -3.23
CA LEU A 20 1.62 -6.03 -2.35
C LEU A 20 1.72 -7.47 -1.82
N PRO A 21 2.45 -8.36 -2.52
CA PRO A 21 2.69 -9.71 -2.02
C PRO A 21 3.65 -9.65 -0.83
N THR A 22 3.26 -10.29 0.27
CA THR A 22 4.07 -10.41 1.50
C THR A 22 4.12 -11.85 1.96
N ALA A 23 4.99 -12.16 2.94
CA ALA A 23 5.02 -13.48 3.56
C ALA A 23 3.71 -13.85 4.29
N SER A 24 2.93 -12.84 4.71
CA SER A 24 1.68 -13.02 5.45
C SER A 24 0.44 -13.09 4.55
N GLY A 25 0.57 -12.87 3.25
CA GLY A 25 -0.53 -12.88 2.30
C GLY A 25 -0.39 -11.85 1.18
N GLU A 26 -1.36 -11.86 0.27
CA GLU A 26 -1.45 -10.92 -0.84
C GLU A 26 -2.35 -9.74 -0.45
N PHE A 27 -1.74 -8.60 -0.15
CA PHE A 27 -2.46 -7.38 0.20
C PHE A 27 -2.74 -6.52 -1.04
N GLN A 28 -3.80 -5.74 -0.98
CA GLN A 28 -3.93 -4.55 -1.82
C GLN A 28 -3.45 -3.34 -1.03
N ILE A 29 -2.52 -2.57 -1.62
CA ILE A 29 -2.05 -1.30 -1.09
C ILE A 29 -2.79 -0.17 -1.81
N ARG A 30 -3.27 0.84 -1.07
CA ARG A 30 -3.92 2.04 -1.63
C ARG A 30 -3.38 3.30 -0.96
N VAL A 31 -3.04 4.29 -1.77
CA VAL A 31 -2.53 5.60 -1.32
C VAL A 31 -3.66 6.63 -1.28
N PHE A 32 -3.68 7.40 -0.20
CA PHE A 32 -4.57 8.52 0.07
C PHE A 32 -3.74 9.77 0.28
N HIS A 33 -3.93 10.77 -0.58
CA HIS A 33 -3.20 12.04 -0.49
C HIS A 33 -3.96 13.03 0.40
N GLU A 34 -3.30 13.55 1.43
CA GLU A 34 -3.82 14.59 2.30
C GLU A 34 -3.46 15.97 1.76
N GLN A 35 -4.44 16.69 1.20
CA GLN A 35 -4.20 18.00 0.57
C GLN A 35 -3.71 19.09 1.54
N SER A 36 -4.08 19.01 2.83
CA SER A 36 -3.72 20.00 3.84
C SER A 36 -2.24 19.97 4.22
N THR A 37 -1.65 18.78 4.27
CA THR A 37 -0.26 18.56 4.70
C THR A 37 0.65 18.22 3.54
N GLY A 38 0.09 17.75 2.42
CA GLY A 38 0.82 17.19 1.29
C GLY A 38 1.34 15.77 1.55
N LEU A 39 0.93 15.13 2.64
CA LEU A 39 1.39 13.79 3.00
C LEU A 39 0.54 12.70 2.32
N ASP A 40 1.20 11.58 2.03
CA ASP A 40 0.55 10.38 1.53
C ASP A 40 0.38 9.37 2.66
N HIS A 41 -0.84 8.86 2.80
CA HIS A 41 -1.21 7.82 3.74
C HIS A 41 -1.54 6.54 3.00
N VAL A 42 -1.37 5.39 3.64
CA VAL A 42 -1.54 4.09 2.99
C VAL A 42 -2.51 3.22 3.77
N ALA A 43 -3.42 2.54 3.06
CA ALA A 43 -4.18 1.43 3.59
C ALA A 43 -3.74 0.11 2.94
N LEU A 44 -3.59 -0.91 3.77
CA LEU A 44 -3.40 -2.30 3.36
C LEU A 44 -4.69 -3.07 3.65
N THR A 45 -5.25 -3.71 2.63
CA THR A 45 -6.47 -4.51 2.76
C THR A 45 -6.22 -5.95 2.33
N LEU A 46 -6.82 -6.90 3.06
CA LEU A 46 -6.69 -8.33 2.81
C LEU A 46 -8.08 -8.96 2.63
N GLY A 47 -8.33 -9.58 1.47
CA GLY A 47 -9.58 -10.25 1.19
C GLY A 47 -10.79 -9.33 0.99
N ASP A 48 -11.98 -9.91 1.05
CA ASP A 48 -13.26 -9.20 0.99
C ASP A 48 -13.76 -8.87 2.41
N MET A 49 -14.22 -7.65 2.59
CA MET A 49 -14.67 -7.07 3.86
C MET A 49 -16.17 -6.74 3.84
N SER A 50 -16.93 -7.23 2.86
CA SER A 50 -18.36 -6.97 2.67
C SER A 50 -19.30 -7.79 3.59
N GLY A 51 -18.75 -8.68 4.41
CA GLY A 51 -19.51 -9.57 5.29
C GLY A 51 -20.22 -8.85 6.46
N PRO A 52 -21.09 -9.57 7.19
CA PRO A 52 -21.82 -9.01 8.34
C PRO A 52 -20.93 -8.80 9.58
N ASP A 53 -19.78 -9.46 9.64
CA ASP A 53 -18.86 -9.39 10.77
C ASP A 53 -18.02 -8.11 10.73
N PRO A 54 -17.68 -7.53 11.89
CA PRO A 54 -16.80 -6.37 11.95
C PRO A 54 -15.42 -6.65 11.34
N VAL A 55 -14.92 -5.69 10.56
CA VAL A 55 -13.58 -5.77 9.96
C VAL A 55 -12.51 -5.54 11.02
N LEU A 56 -11.50 -6.40 11.06
CA LEU A 56 -10.31 -6.20 11.90
C LEU A 56 -9.49 -5.03 11.35
N VAL A 57 -9.23 -4.01 12.18
CA VAL A 57 -8.50 -2.80 11.78
C VAL A 57 -7.32 -2.57 12.72
N ARG A 58 -6.20 -2.16 12.12
CA ARG A 58 -5.02 -1.64 12.82
C ARG A 58 -4.68 -0.25 12.26
N ILE A 59 -4.54 0.72 13.14
CA ILE A 59 -3.99 2.05 12.81
C ILE A 59 -2.53 2.06 13.26
N HIS A 60 -1.64 2.44 12.35
CA HIS A 60 -0.20 2.49 12.57
C HIS A 60 0.32 3.87 12.21
N SER A 61 1.09 4.49 13.11
CA SER A 61 1.83 5.70 12.80
C SER A 61 3.19 5.30 12.25
N GLU A 62 3.61 5.89 11.14
CA GLU A 62 4.91 5.57 10.55
C GLU A 62 6.05 5.77 11.56
N CYS A 63 7.01 4.85 11.56
CA CYS A 63 8.24 4.98 12.32
C CYS A 63 9.39 4.48 11.47
N LEU A 64 10.02 5.38 10.69
CA LEU A 64 11.09 5.01 9.77
C LEU A 64 12.20 4.17 10.43
N THR A 65 12.60 4.54 11.65
CA THR A 65 13.66 3.82 12.37
C THR A 65 13.21 2.44 12.84
N GLY A 66 11.97 2.28 13.28
CA GLY A 66 11.44 1.00 13.72
C GLY A 66 11.10 0.09 12.54
N ASP A 67 10.29 0.59 11.62
CA ASP A 67 9.65 -0.17 10.55
C ASP A 67 10.64 -0.58 9.45
N ALA A 68 11.61 0.29 9.09
CA ALA A 68 12.54 0.04 7.99
C ALA A 68 13.98 -0.30 8.45
N PHE A 69 14.43 0.29 9.56
CA PHE A 69 15.81 0.12 10.05
C PHE A 69 15.94 -0.82 11.25
N ALA A 70 14.84 -1.46 11.68
CA ALA A 70 14.82 -2.41 12.81
C ALA A 70 15.46 -1.84 14.09
N SER A 71 15.17 -0.58 14.42
CA SER A 71 15.71 0.07 15.60
C SER A 71 15.38 -0.69 16.88
N LEU A 72 16.40 -0.92 17.71
CA LEU A 72 16.25 -1.57 19.02
C LEU A 72 15.68 -0.63 20.11
N ARG A 73 15.39 0.63 19.77
CA ARG A 73 14.91 1.64 20.73
C ARG A 73 13.38 1.69 20.85
N CYS A 74 12.66 1.20 19.84
CA CYS A 74 11.20 1.20 19.79
C CYS A 74 10.69 -0.16 19.31
N ASP A 75 9.42 -0.42 19.53
CA ASP A 75 8.70 -1.65 19.17
C ASP A 75 7.81 -1.50 17.92
N CYS A 76 7.93 -0.40 17.16
CA CYS A 76 7.06 -0.14 16.02
C CYS A 76 7.15 -1.19 14.90
N GLY A 77 8.35 -1.73 14.65
CA GLY A 77 8.61 -2.73 13.61
C GLY A 77 8.64 -4.19 14.11
N ALA A 78 8.26 -4.43 15.37
CA ALA A 78 8.36 -5.73 16.05
C ALA A 78 7.09 -6.57 15.95
#